data_AF-A0A2I0QP59-F1
#
_entry.id   AF-A0A2I0QP59-F1
#
_cell.length_a   1.000
_cell.length_b   1.000
_cell.length_c   1.000
_cell.angle_alpha   90.00
_cell.angle_beta   90.00
_cell.angle_gamma   90.00
#
_symmetry.space_group_name_H-M   'P 1'
#
loop_
_entity.id
_entity.type
_entity.pdbx_description
1 polymer ?
#
loop_
_entity_poly.entity_id
_entity_poly.type
_entity_poly.pdbx_seq_one_letter_code
_entity_poly.pdbx_strand_id
1 'polypeptide(L)'
;GKPGMLTSFINTSNRKDFVEDVLTKRKGDIEELIFSLEDKNTAMFEKIINVFKNFINAESVKYKYITDEILLLVGENIIFVDPYKKIMRMQSKTDLLAVREILKELK
;
A
#
# COMPACT_ATOMS: atom_id res chain seq x y z
N GLY A 1 3.11 -8.21 -10.67
CA GLY A 1 3.83 -8.68 -9.48
C GLY A 1 5.31 -8.43 -9.68
N LYS A 2 6.06 -8.13 -8.61
CA LYS A 2 7.53 -7.98 -8.71
C LYS A 2 8.12 -9.30 -9.25
N PRO A 3 8.97 -9.30 -10.30
CA PRO A 3 9.46 -10.52 -10.94
C PRO A 3 10.03 -11.57 -9.99
N GLY A 4 10.80 -11.13 -8.98
CA GLY A 4 11.39 -12.03 -7.97
C GLY A 4 10.37 -12.73 -7.07
N MET A 5 9.19 -12.14 -6.85
CA MET A 5 8.14 -12.77 -6.05
C MET A 5 7.51 -13.96 -6.79
N LEU A 6 7.37 -13.87 -8.11
CA LEU A 6 6.78 -14.93 -8.93
C LEU A 6 7.69 -16.16 -8.97
N THR A 7 9.00 -15.97 -9.07
CA THR A 7 9.97 -17.08 -8.99
C THR A 7 9.93 -17.76 -7.64
N SER A 8 9.86 -17.00 -6.54
CA SER A 8 9.79 -17.57 -5.18
C SER A 8 8.47 -18.32 -4.94
N PHE A 9 7.35 -17.83 -5.49
CA PHE A 9 6.06 -18.49 -5.39
C PHE A 9 6.02 -19.84 -6.13
N ILE A 10 6.57 -19.90 -7.35
CA ILE A 10 6.60 -21.12 -8.16
C ILE A 10 7.45 -22.21 -7.48
N ASN A 11 8.53 -21.81 -6.80
CA ASN A 11 9.48 -22.72 -6.16
C ASN A 11 9.06 -23.18 -4.75
N THR A 12 7.98 -22.63 -4.20
CA THR A 12 7.53 -22.98 -2.84
C THR A 12 6.56 -24.16 -2.86
N SER A 13 6.77 -25.11 -1.96
CA SER A 13 5.91 -26.29 -1.77
C SER A 13 4.54 -25.96 -1.17
N ASN A 14 4.49 -25.01 -0.22
CA ASN A 14 3.24 -24.50 0.35
C ASN A 14 2.94 -23.06 -0.09
N ARG A 15 2.11 -22.93 -1.14
CA ARG A 15 1.74 -21.65 -1.74
C ARG A 15 0.87 -20.77 -0.83
N LYS A 16 0.10 -21.37 0.08
CA LYS A 16 -0.82 -20.61 0.95
C LYS A 16 -0.02 -19.84 2.00
N ASP A 17 0.86 -20.54 2.72
CA ASP A 17 1.74 -19.95 3.72
C ASP A 17 2.63 -18.86 3.09
N PHE A 18 3.13 -19.07 1.86
CA PHE A 18 3.89 -18.04 1.15
C PHE A 18 3.09 -16.76 0.93
N VAL A 19 1.82 -16.87 0.54
CA VAL A 19 0.97 -15.69 0.29
C VAL A 19 0.67 -14.97 1.60
N GLU A 20 0.40 -15.72 2.67
CA GLU A 20 0.21 -15.16 4.01
C GLU A 20 1.47 -14.44 4.50
N ASP A 21 2.64 -15.07 4.41
CA ASP A 21 3.93 -14.48 4.77
C ASP A 21 4.23 -13.18 4.00
N VAL A 22 3.95 -13.16 2.69
CA VAL A 22 4.19 -11.95 1.89
C VAL A 22 3.20 -10.84 2.25
N LEU A 23 1.94 -11.19 2.55
CA LEU A 23 0.96 -10.22 3.04
C LEU A 23 1.38 -9.65 4.40
N THR A 24 1.77 -10.50 5.35
CA THR A 24 2.23 -10.11 6.69
C THR A 24 3.46 -9.22 6.62
N LYS A 25 4.46 -9.59 5.81
CA LYS A 25 5.65 -8.75 5.60
C LYS A 25 5.28 -7.39 5.02
N ARG A 26 4.44 -7.38 3.99
CA ARG A 26 4.10 -6.13 3.32
C ARG A 26 3.25 -5.22 4.20
N LYS A 27 2.37 -5.80 5.02
CA LYS A 27 1.65 -5.08 6.06
C LYS A 27 2.63 -4.43 7.05
N GLY A 28 3.57 -5.21 7.60
CA GLY A 28 4.59 -4.70 8.52
C GLY A 28 5.42 -3.54 7.95
N ASP A 29 5.89 -3.66 6.69
CA ASP A 29 6.62 -2.57 6.02
C ASP A 29 5.80 -1.27 5.97
N ILE A 30 4.51 -1.37 5.63
CA ILE A 30 3.62 -0.20 5.49
C ILE A 30 3.29 0.37 6.87
N GLU A 31 3.09 -0.46 7.87
CA GLU A 31 2.88 -0.03 9.26
C GLU A 31 4.09 0.72 9.80
N GLU A 32 5.30 0.16 9.65
CA GLU A 32 6.53 0.80 10.13
C GLU A 32 6.73 2.18 9.50
N LEU A 33 6.51 2.29 8.18
CA LEU A 33 6.55 3.58 7.49
C LEU A 33 5.56 4.58 8.08
N ILE A 34 4.29 4.18 8.22
CA ILE A 34 3.20 5.09 8.55
C ILE A 34 3.22 5.48 10.02
N PHE A 35 3.37 4.52 10.94
CA PHE A 35 3.42 4.80 12.37
C PHE A 35 4.69 5.56 12.74
N SER A 36 5.81 5.37 12.04
CA SER A 36 7.00 6.23 12.25
C SER A 36 6.75 7.70 11.88
N LEU A 37 5.74 7.99 11.05
CA LEU A 37 5.31 9.35 10.72
C LEU A 37 4.32 9.91 11.74
N GLU A 38 3.60 9.08 12.50
CA GLU A 38 2.68 9.55 13.53
C GLU A 38 3.40 10.39 14.60
N ASP A 39 4.56 9.89 15.06
CA ASP A 39 5.41 10.55 16.05
C ASP A 39 6.14 11.79 15.51
N LYS A 40 6.51 11.78 14.22
CA LYS A 40 7.37 12.81 13.61
C LYS A 40 6.58 13.91 12.91
N ASN A 41 5.44 13.57 12.33
CA ASN A 41 4.62 14.44 11.51
C ASN A 41 3.18 13.90 11.42
N THR A 42 2.44 14.08 12.50
CA THR A 42 1.03 13.64 12.64
C THR A 42 0.15 14.15 11.50
N ALA A 43 0.38 15.38 11.00
CA ALA A 43 -0.38 15.93 9.87
C ALA A 43 -0.17 15.14 8.57
N MET A 44 1.06 14.65 8.32
CA MET A 44 1.36 13.80 7.17
C MET A 44 0.73 12.41 7.32
N PHE A 45 0.79 11.84 8.52
CA PHE A 45 0.12 10.59 8.86
C PHE A 45 -1.38 10.66 8.54
N GLU A 46 -2.08 11.68 9.04
CA GLU A 46 -3.52 11.84 8.79
C GLU A 46 -3.85 11.97 7.29
N LYS A 47 -3.02 12.69 6.54
CA LYS A 47 -3.16 12.79 5.07
C LYS A 47 -3.01 11.43 4.38
N ILE A 48 -2.00 10.64 4.76
CA ILE A 48 -1.78 9.30 4.22
C ILE A 48 -2.97 8.38 4.55
N ILE A 49 -3.45 8.39 5.79
CA ILE A 49 -4.64 7.62 6.19
C ILE A 49 -5.87 8.02 5.37
N ASN A 50 -6.04 9.32 5.08
CA ASN A 50 -7.13 9.79 4.22
C ASN A 50 -6.97 9.33 2.77
N VAL A 51 -5.75 9.26 2.23
CA VAL A 51 -5.50 8.63 0.91
C VAL A 51 -5.91 7.16 0.94
N PHE A 52 -5.49 6.42 1.97
CA PHE A 52 -5.77 4.99 2.12
C PHE A 52 -7.25 4.67 2.24
N LYS A 53 -8.03 5.51 2.94
CA LYS A 53 -9.49 5.34 3.06
C LYS A 53 -10.20 5.28 1.69
N ASN A 54 -9.66 5.91 0.66
CA ASN A 54 -10.24 5.85 -0.69
C ASN A 54 -10.15 4.44 -1.31
N PHE A 55 -9.26 3.57 -0.82
CA PHE A 55 -9.04 2.22 -1.33
C PHE A 55 -9.80 1.12 -0.57
N ILE A 56 -10.61 1.47 0.43
CA ILE A 56 -11.39 0.50 1.21
C ILE A 56 -12.27 -0.36 0.29
N ASN A 57 -12.99 0.28 -0.65
CA ASN A 57 -13.92 -0.39 -1.57
C ASN A 57 -13.56 -0.21 -3.05
N ALA A 58 -12.41 0.40 -3.35
CA ALA A 58 -11.97 0.66 -4.72
C ALA A 58 -10.55 0.12 -4.95
N GLU A 59 -10.30 -0.47 -6.12
CA GLU A 59 -8.94 -0.83 -6.56
C GLU A 59 -8.19 0.36 -7.19
N SER A 60 -8.92 1.36 -7.69
CA SER A 60 -8.38 2.57 -8.32
C SER A 60 -9.21 3.80 -7.96
N VAL A 61 -8.55 4.92 -7.77
CA VAL A 61 -9.14 6.17 -7.29
C VAL A 61 -8.70 7.32 -8.20
N LYS A 62 -9.60 8.24 -8.53
CA LYS A 62 -9.25 9.44 -9.31
C LYS A 62 -8.55 10.47 -8.42
N TYR A 63 -7.61 11.22 -8.97
CA TYR A 63 -6.95 12.32 -8.28
C TYR A 63 -6.85 13.57 -9.18
N LYS A 64 -6.73 14.75 -8.57
CA LYS A 64 -6.66 16.03 -9.31
C LYS A 64 -5.22 16.39 -9.67
N TYR A 65 -4.35 16.41 -8.67
CA TYR A 65 -2.92 16.68 -8.76
C TYR A 65 -2.16 15.82 -7.75
N ILE A 66 -0.85 15.66 -7.93
CA ILE A 66 0.00 14.89 -7.01
C ILE A 66 0.29 15.78 -5.80
N THR A 67 -0.18 15.35 -4.63
CA THR A 67 0.11 15.97 -3.33
C THR A 67 1.36 15.34 -2.70
N ASP A 68 1.90 15.94 -1.65
CA ASP A 68 3.12 15.46 -0.99
C ASP A 68 2.94 14.04 -0.42
N GLU A 69 1.76 13.72 0.13
CA GLU A 69 1.47 12.37 0.62
C GLU A 69 1.38 11.34 -0.51
N ILE A 70 0.85 11.72 -1.68
CA ILE A 70 0.86 10.85 -2.86
C ILE A 70 2.29 10.66 -3.35
N LEU A 71 3.09 11.71 -3.37
CA LEU A 71 4.49 11.65 -3.81
C LEU A 71 5.31 10.72 -2.90
N LEU A 72 5.14 10.81 -1.58
CA LEU A 72 5.78 9.92 -0.62
C LEU A 72 5.38 8.46 -0.88
N LEU A 73 4.08 8.17 -1.01
CA LEU A 73 3.58 6.81 -1.24
C LEU A 73 4.03 6.23 -2.59
N VAL A 74 4.25 7.06 -3.59
CA VAL A 74 4.87 6.66 -4.86
C VAL A 74 6.35 6.33 -4.66
N GLY A 75 7.10 7.17 -3.93
CA GLY A 75 8.51 6.94 -3.60
C GLY A 75 8.74 5.63 -2.85
N GLU A 76 7.85 5.30 -1.92
CA GLU A 76 7.87 4.06 -1.13
C GLU A 76 7.28 2.85 -1.88
N ASN A 77 6.94 3.01 -3.16
CA ASN A 77 6.35 1.97 -4.02
C ASN A 77 5.08 1.34 -3.43
N ILE A 78 4.26 2.14 -2.74
CA ILE A 78 2.97 1.73 -2.19
C ILE A 78 1.85 2.03 -3.20
N ILE A 79 1.91 3.19 -3.84
CA ILE A 79 0.94 3.63 -4.84
C ILE A 79 1.59 3.78 -6.21
N PHE A 80 0.87 3.35 -7.23
CA PHE A 80 1.12 3.68 -8.62
C PHE A 80 0.19 4.80 -9.08
N VAL A 81 0.72 5.77 -9.81
CA VAL A 81 -0.03 6.89 -10.36
C VAL A 81 0.03 6.88 -11.89
N ASP A 82 -1.12 6.99 -12.54
CA ASP A 82 -1.26 7.25 -13.97
C ASP A 82 -1.60 8.74 -14.19
N PRO A 83 -0.64 9.56 -14.67
CA PRO A 83 -0.85 11.00 -14.92
C PRO A 83 -1.75 11.29 -16.11
N TYR A 84 -1.82 10.39 -17.08
CA TYR A 84 -2.65 10.57 -18.27
C TYR A 84 -4.12 10.34 -17.94
N LYS A 85 -4.42 9.26 -17.21
CA LYS A 85 -5.80 8.91 -16.81
C LYS A 85 -6.25 9.60 -15.52
N LYS A 86 -5.33 10.26 -14.81
CA LYS A 86 -5.58 10.87 -13.48
C LYS A 86 -6.16 9.88 -12.48
N ILE A 87 -5.61 8.66 -12.48
CA ILE A 87 -5.95 7.60 -11.52
C ILE A 87 -4.73 7.17 -10.73
N MET A 88 -4.97 6.78 -9.49
CA MET A 88 -4.00 6.13 -8.62
C MET A 88 -4.54 4.77 -8.18
N ARG A 89 -3.64 3.82 -7.97
CA ARG A 89 -3.94 2.46 -7.50
C ARG A 89 -2.82 1.98 -6.61
N MET A 90 -3.09 0.97 -5.79
CA MET A 90 -2.03 0.30 -5.05
C MET A 90 -1.06 -0.38 -6.02
N GLN A 91 0.23 -0.41 -5.68
CA GLN A 91 1.28 -0.97 -6.53
C GLN A 91 1.03 -2.46 -6.84
N SER A 92 0.46 -3.19 -5.88
CA SER A 92 0.03 -4.57 -6.04
C SER A 92 -1.29 -4.87 -5.29
N LYS A 93 -1.89 -6.01 -5.60
CA LYS A 93 -3.05 -6.51 -4.85
C LYS A 93 -2.72 -6.83 -3.40
N THR A 94 -1.49 -7.27 -3.12
CA THR A 94 -1.03 -7.49 -1.74
C THR A 94 -0.99 -6.19 -0.96
N ASP A 95 -0.47 -5.11 -1.57
CA ASP A 95 -0.46 -3.78 -0.92
C ASP A 95 -1.88 -3.30 -0.62
N LEU A 96 -2.83 -3.53 -1.54
CA LEU A 96 -4.24 -3.19 -1.33
C LEU A 96 -4.86 -3.94 -0.15
N LEU A 97 -4.57 -5.23 -0.02
CA LEU A 97 -5.07 -6.03 1.10
C LEU A 97 -4.44 -5.58 2.42
N ALA A 98 -3.11 -5.39 2.43
CA ALA A 98 -2.38 -4.90 3.60
C ALA A 98 -2.95 -3.57 4.11
N VAL A 99 -3.14 -2.57 3.22
CA VAL A 99 -3.73 -1.28 3.61
C VAL A 99 -5.15 -1.43 4.17
N ARG A 100 -5.97 -2.31 3.59
CA ARG A 100 -7.32 -2.57 4.11
C ARG A 100 -7.31 -3.21 5.49
N GLU A 101 -6.32 -4.05 5.78
CA GLU A 101 -6.15 -4.64 7.11
C GLU A 101 -5.70 -3.60 8.12
N ILE A 102 -4.71 -2.77 7.80
CA ILE A 102 -4.25 -1.66 8.65
C ILE A 102 -5.42 -0.72 8.99
N LEU A 103 -6.24 -0.34 8.01
CA LEU A 103 -7.41 0.51 8.25
C LEU A 103 -8.49 -0.12 9.13
N LYS A 104 -8.55 -1.47 9.23
CA LYS A 104 -9.48 -2.15 10.14
C LYS A 104 -8.97 -2.13 11.57
N GLU A 105 -7.66 -2.14 11.78
CA GLU A 105 -7.02 -2.14 13.11
C GLU A 105 -6.96 -0.74 13.73
N LEU A 106 -7.00 0.30 12.90
CA LEU A 106 -7.11 1.69 13.33
C LEU A 106 -8.53 2.11 13.79
N LYS A 107 -9.52 1.20 13.74
CA LYS A 107 -10.89 1.45 14.21
C LYS A 107 -11.04 1.12 15.69
#